data_AF-A0AAD3N504-F1
#
_entry.id   AF-A0AAD3N504-F1
#
_cell.length_a   1.000
_cell.length_b   1.000
_cell.length_c   1.000
_cell.angle_alpha   90.00
_cell.angle_beta   90.00
_cell.angle_gamma   90.00
#
_symmetry.space_group_name_H-M   'P 1'
#
loop_
_entity.id
_entity.type
_entity.pdbx_description
1 polymer ?
#
loop_
_entity_poly.entity_id
_entity_poly.type
_entity_poly.pdbx_seq_one_letter_code
_entity_poly.pdbx_strand_id
1 'polypeptide(L)'
;MYPVDFPDVDETDLTLASEQYVSSLGSRLGGNEWFTLSQTSKVEVTANNVRLLQLFEDDQSNCAVVALHRPDDPTQVVALNLHEQWWCVDDLLRTSNKSRSGLVLVQSIMERVIVFLLSQVIERSSQEEVMFSLHPCTESCKLLWTENQAVGFYTVKHKGSLCDSWSSYCYLLPVLDTVLVRRSWRRRGFGLRMLEDFCSSFSTEEFLGVSSPLSSSMVA
;
A
#
# COMPACT_ATOMS: atom_id res chain seq x y z
N MET A 1 -9.48 -16.61 5.13
CA MET A 1 -9.58 -15.71 3.96
C MET A 1 -9.20 -14.32 4.45
N TYR A 2 -8.38 -13.60 3.71
CA TYR A 2 -7.93 -12.25 4.04
C TYR A 2 -8.51 -11.23 3.05
N PRO A 3 -8.43 -9.91 3.31
CA PRO A 3 -9.04 -8.89 2.46
C PRO A 3 -8.73 -9.03 0.97
N VAL A 4 -7.46 -9.29 0.63
CA VAL A 4 -7.00 -9.49 -0.75
C VAL A 4 -7.49 -10.77 -1.42
N ASP A 5 -8.09 -11.68 -0.66
CA ASP A 5 -8.66 -12.94 -1.17
C ASP A 5 -10.15 -12.83 -1.52
N PHE A 6 -10.82 -11.73 -1.15
CA PHE A 6 -12.19 -11.47 -1.56
C PHE A 6 -12.26 -11.10 -3.05
N PRO A 7 -13.46 -11.18 -3.67
CA PRO A 7 -13.66 -10.69 -5.04
C PRO A 7 -13.21 -9.25 -5.20
N ASP A 8 -12.71 -8.93 -6.38
CA ASP A 8 -12.23 -7.59 -6.68
C ASP A 8 -13.36 -6.56 -6.58
N VAL A 9 -13.00 -5.35 -6.15
CA VAL A 9 -13.92 -4.23 -5.91
C VAL A 9 -13.45 -3.06 -6.75
N ASP A 10 -14.38 -2.29 -7.31
CA ASP A 10 -14.03 -1.06 -8.03
C ASP A 10 -13.55 0.03 -7.05
N GLU A 11 -12.68 0.93 -7.50
CA GLU A 11 -12.20 2.07 -6.71
C GLU A 11 -13.35 2.95 -6.19
N THR A 12 -14.39 3.12 -7.02
CA THR A 12 -15.57 3.92 -6.71
C THR A 12 -16.37 3.27 -5.59
N ASP A 13 -16.62 1.97 -5.70
CA ASP A 13 -17.40 1.22 -4.72
C ASP A 13 -16.69 1.18 -3.36
N LEU A 14 -15.37 0.99 -3.36
CA LEU A 14 -14.55 1.02 -2.15
C LEU A 14 -14.61 2.39 -1.44
N THR A 15 -14.56 3.47 -2.21
CA THR A 15 -14.61 4.84 -1.70
C THR A 15 -15.99 5.16 -1.15
N LEU A 16 -17.06 4.83 -1.88
CA LEU A 16 -18.43 5.03 -1.45
C LEU A 16 -18.72 4.27 -0.14
N ALA A 17 -18.29 3.01 -0.04
CA ALA A 17 -18.43 2.24 1.20
C ALA A 17 -17.70 2.92 2.37
N SER A 18 -16.51 3.45 2.12
CA SER A 18 -15.70 4.15 3.12
C SER A 18 -16.35 5.45 3.60
N GLU A 19 -16.88 6.27 2.69
CA GLU A 19 -17.59 7.51 3.00
C GLU A 19 -18.90 7.25 3.75
N GLN A 20 -19.64 6.22 3.35
CA GLN A 20 -20.87 5.80 4.03
C GLN A 20 -20.58 5.35 5.46
N TYR A 21 -19.51 4.58 5.68
CA TYR A 21 -19.10 4.17 7.01
C TYR A 21 -18.81 5.39 7.90
N VAL A 22 -18.00 6.33 7.42
CA VAL A 22 -17.66 7.55 8.18
C VAL A 22 -18.91 8.39 8.48
N SER A 23 -19.81 8.55 7.50
CA SER A 23 -21.08 9.26 7.68
C SER A 23 -21.99 8.60 8.73
N SER A 24 -21.94 7.27 8.83
CA SER A 24 -22.70 6.52 9.82
C SER A 24 -22.20 6.73 11.25
N LEU A 25 -20.91 7.04 11.47
CA LEU A 25 -20.33 7.18 12.80
C LEU A 25 -21.00 8.30 13.61
N GLY A 26 -21.43 9.39 12.96
CA GLY A 26 -22.11 10.50 13.61
C GLY A 26 -23.60 10.25 13.92
N SER A 27 -24.24 9.30 13.24
CA SER A 27 -25.67 9.02 13.37
C SER A 27 -25.99 7.76 14.18
N ARG A 28 -24.97 7.06 14.68
CA ARG A 28 -25.14 5.83 15.47
C ARG A 28 -25.86 6.09 16.80
N LEU A 29 -27.13 5.74 16.81
CA LEU A 29 -27.99 5.70 18.00
C LEU A 29 -27.70 4.42 18.82
N GLY A 30 -26.56 4.41 19.53
CA GLY A 30 -26.26 3.43 20.58
C GLY A 30 -25.26 2.33 20.22
N GLY A 31 -24.40 2.01 21.20
CA GLY A 31 -23.38 0.95 21.16
C GLY A 31 -22.02 1.43 20.67
N ASN A 32 -21.03 1.46 21.56
CA ASN A 32 -19.65 1.77 21.18
C ASN A 32 -19.11 0.57 20.38
N GLU A 33 -18.67 0.79 19.13
CA GLU A 33 -17.96 -0.22 18.37
C GLU A 33 -16.53 -0.32 18.89
N TRP A 34 -16.02 -1.54 19.07
CA TRP A 34 -14.68 -1.77 19.62
C TRP A 34 -13.88 -2.65 18.67
N PHE A 35 -12.68 -2.19 18.35
CA PHE A 35 -11.69 -2.99 17.64
C PHE A 35 -10.75 -3.66 18.64
N THR A 36 -10.58 -4.98 18.54
CA THR A 36 -9.66 -5.73 19.41
C THR A 36 -8.31 -5.85 18.72
N LEU A 37 -7.32 -5.08 19.19
CA LEU A 37 -5.97 -5.09 18.63
C LEU A 37 -5.15 -6.29 19.12
N SER A 38 -5.34 -6.68 20.38
CA SER A 38 -4.72 -7.86 21.00
C SER A 38 -5.61 -8.42 22.09
N GLN A 39 -5.26 -9.57 22.67
CA GLN A 39 -6.04 -10.21 23.75
C GLN A 39 -6.33 -9.26 24.94
N THR A 40 -5.49 -8.26 25.15
CA THR A 40 -5.59 -7.31 26.27
C THR A 40 -5.83 -5.86 25.83
N SER A 41 -5.77 -5.56 24.53
CA SER A 41 -5.89 -4.19 24.01
C SER A 41 -7.09 -4.06 23.08
N LYS A 42 -7.98 -3.12 23.43
CA LYS A 42 -9.12 -2.72 22.60
C LYS A 42 -9.07 -1.23 22.34
N VAL A 43 -9.47 -0.85 21.14
CA VAL A 43 -9.59 0.54 20.70
C VAL A 43 -11.07 0.81 20.45
N GLU A 44 -11.61 1.82 21.11
CA GLU A 44 -12.95 2.30 20.82
C GLU A 44 -12.96 2.97 19.45
N VAL A 45 -13.94 2.64 18.61
CA VAL A 45 -14.08 3.25 17.28
C VAL A 45 -14.97 4.47 17.41
N THR A 46 -14.42 5.64 17.14
CA THR A 46 -15.08 6.94 17.28
C THR A 46 -14.81 7.83 16.07
N ALA A 47 -15.62 8.87 15.88
CA ALA A 47 -15.37 9.86 14.83
C ALA A 47 -14.02 10.59 14.98
N ASN A 48 -13.41 10.59 16.18
CA ASN A 48 -12.15 11.30 16.44
C ASN A 48 -10.90 10.52 16.03
N ASN A 49 -10.97 9.19 16.01
CA ASN A 49 -9.85 8.32 15.66
C ASN A 49 -10.05 7.55 14.36
N VAL A 50 -11.14 7.82 13.64
CA VAL A 50 -11.36 7.31 12.29
C VAL A 50 -11.06 8.40 11.26
N ARG A 51 -10.32 8.05 10.20
CA ARG A 51 -9.97 8.96 9.11
C ARG A 51 -10.06 8.26 7.76
N LEU A 52 -10.38 9.01 6.72
CA LEU A 52 -10.19 8.55 5.34
C LEU A 52 -8.73 8.75 4.95
N LEU A 53 -8.11 7.70 4.40
CA LEU A 53 -6.78 7.74 3.82
C LEU A 53 -6.89 7.59 2.31
N GLN A 54 -6.35 8.56 1.59
CA GLN A 54 -6.23 8.52 0.13
C GLN A 54 -5.13 7.51 -0.25
N LEU A 55 -5.43 6.65 -1.22
CA LEU A 55 -4.50 5.61 -1.68
C LEU A 55 -3.48 6.13 -2.69
N PHE A 56 -3.85 7.15 -3.48
CA PHE A 56 -3.06 7.66 -4.61
C PHE A 56 -2.75 9.16 -4.44
N GLU A 57 -1.67 9.63 -5.05
CA GLU A 57 -1.29 11.06 -5.05
C GLU A 57 -2.01 11.87 -6.13
N ASP A 58 -2.40 11.21 -7.23
CA ASP A 58 -2.84 11.88 -8.45
C ASP A 58 -4.30 12.36 -8.38
N ASP A 59 -4.60 13.47 -9.07
CA ASP A 59 -5.96 14.00 -9.20
C ASP A 59 -6.92 13.07 -9.97
N GLN A 60 -6.45 11.91 -10.45
CA GLN A 60 -7.22 11.00 -11.29
C GLN A 60 -8.02 9.98 -10.46
N SER A 61 -7.58 9.66 -9.25
CA SER A 61 -8.29 8.74 -8.36
C SER A 61 -8.52 9.33 -6.97
N ASN A 62 -9.79 9.43 -6.58
CA ASN A 62 -10.19 9.78 -5.20
C ASN A 62 -10.30 8.54 -4.31
N CYS A 63 -9.61 7.46 -4.65
CA CYS A 63 -9.77 6.19 -3.95
C CYS A 63 -9.32 6.30 -2.50
N ALA A 64 -10.26 6.13 -1.56
CA ALA A 64 -10.02 6.28 -0.14
C ALA A 64 -10.50 5.08 0.66
N VAL A 65 -9.78 4.80 1.75
CA VAL A 65 -10.12 3.74 2.71
C VAL A 65 -10.25 4.31 4.12
N VAL A 66 -11.13 3.72 4.91
CA VAL A 66 -11.30 4.10 6.32
C VAL A 66 -10.19 3.46 7.15
N ALA A 67 -9.46 4.29 7.89
CA ALA A 67 -8.45 3.86 8.84
C ALA A 67 -8.84 4.19 10.27
N LEU A 68 -8.55 3.26 11.18
CA LEU A 68 -8.61 3.46 12.61
C LEU A 68 -7.21 3.78 13.12
N HIS A 69 -7.10 4.87 13.88
CA HIS A 69 -5.88 5.32 14.52
C HIS A 69 -5.89 5.02 16.01
N ARG A 70 -4.71 4.94 16.63
CA ARG A 70 -4.63 4.91 18.09
C ARG A 70 -5.18 6.22 18.67
N PRO A 71 -6.02 6.16 19.72
CA PRO A 71 -6.48 7.38 20.40
C PRO A 71 -5.33 8.23 20.95
N ASP A 72 -4.28 7.56 21.45
CA ASP A 72 -3.11 8.20 22.06
C ASP A 72 -2.08 8.69 21.04
N ASP A 73 -2.13 8.16 19.81
CA ASP A 73 -1.22 8.52 18.71
C ASP A 73 -1.98 8.56 17.38
N PRO A 74 -2.43 9.75 16.94
CA PRO A 74 -3.20 9.90 15.71
C PRO A 74 -2.37 9.66 14.44
N THR A 75 -1.05 9.48 14.54
CA THR A 75 -0.21 9.12 13.39
C THR A 75 -0.18 7.62 13.13
N GLN A 76 -0.52 6.82 14.15
CA GLN A 76 -0.43 5.37 14.10
C GLN A 76 -1.75 4.72 13.70
N VAL A 77 -1.80 4.18 12.47
CA VAL A 77 -2.90 3.37 11.97
C VAL A 77 -2.81 1.96 12.57
N VAL A 78 -3.93 1.44 13.07
CA VAL A 78 -4.03 0.11 13.69
C VAL A 78 -4.92 -0.87 12.93
N ALA A 79 -5.86 -0.35 12.13
CA ALA A 79 -6.75 -1.17 11.32
C ALA A 79 -7.31 -0.38 10.13
N LEU A 80 -7.75 -1.09 9.10
CA LEU A 80 -8.59 -0.55 8.02
C LEU A 80 -9.98 -1.20 8.06
N ASN A 81 -11.02 -0.44 7.69
CA ASN A 81 -12.34 -1.02 7.42
C ASN A 81 -12.42 -1.38 5.94
N LEU A 82 -12.50 -2.67 5.64
CA LEU A 82 -12.63 -3.21 4.29
C LEU A 82 -13.70 -4.30 4.31
N HIS A 83 -14.57 -4.31 3.29
CA HIS A 83 -15.70 -5.24 3.21
C HIS A 83 -16.56 -5.24 4.49
N GLU A 84 -16.88 -4.04 5.00
CA GLU A 84 -17.70 -3.83 6.20
C GLU A 84 -17.10 -4.41 7.50
N GLN A 85 -15.81 -4.74 7.50
CA GLN A 85 -15.12 -5.34 8.64
C GLN A 85 -13.80 -4.63 8.95
N TRP A 86 -13.45 -4.57 10.23
CA TRP A 86 -12.15 -4.05 10.68
C TRP A 86 -11.07 -5.12 10.61
N TRP A 87 -9.98 -4.81 9.92
CA TRP A 87 -8.83 -5.68 9.75
C TRP A 87 -7.59 -5.05 10.35
N CYS A 88 -6.86 -5.81 11.18
CA CYS A 88 -5.57 -5.34 11.70
C CYS A 88 -4.55 -5.22 10.55
N VAL A 89 -3.57 -4.34 10.71
CA VAL A 89 -2.51 -4.11 9.72
C VAL A 89 -1.76 -5.40 9.36
N ASP A 90 -1.54 -6.30 10.31
CA ASP A 90 -0.86 -7.58 10.05
C ASP A 90 -1.68 -8.55 9.19
N ASP A 91 -3.01 -8.56 9.34
CA ASP A 91 -3.90 -9.43 8.55
C ASP A 91 -4.16 -8.86 7.16
N LEU A 92 -4.10 -7.53 7.00
CA LEU A 92 -4.20 -6.86 5.70
C LEU A 92 -3.07 -7.27 4.74
N LEU A 93 -1.90 -7.63 5.27
CA LEU A 93 -0.77 -8.10 4.46
C LEU A 93 -0.80 -9.60 4.14
N ARG A 94 -1.79 -10.35 4.63
CA ARG A 94 -1.82 -11.81 4.49
C ARG A 94 -2.69 -12.25 3.33
N THR A 95 -2.43 -13.46 2.86
CA THR A 95 -3.26 -14.15 1.86
C THR A 95 -3.36 -15.63 2.18
N SER A 96 -4.54 -16.20 1.96
CA SER A 96 -4.78 -17.63 2.01
C SER A 96 -4.61 -18.29 0.65
N ASN A 97 -4.55 -17.50 -0.42
CA ASN A 97 -4.33 -17.97 -1.77
C ASN A 97 -2.86 -18.41 -1.98
N LYS A 98 -2.66 -19.69 -2.31
CA LYS A 98 -1.34 -20.26 -2.54
C LYS A 98 -0.71 -19.86 -3.88
N SER A 99 -1.49 -19.32 -4.82
CA SER A 99 -0.96 -18.82 -6.09
C SER A 99 -0.20 -17.50 -5.92
N ARG A 100 -0.46 -16.75 -4.84
CA ARG A 100 0.28 -15.53 -4.48
C ARG A 100 1.61 -15.91 -3.81
N SER A 101 2.62 -16.13 -4.64
CA SER A 101 3.96 -16.52 -4.21
C SER A 101 5.02 -15.87 -5.11
N GLY A 102 6.10 -15.36 -4.51
CA GLY A 102 7.13 -14.65 -5.26
C GLY A 102 6.67 -13.26 -5.71
N LEU A 103 7.27 -12.75 -6.78
CA LEU A 103 6.91 -11.45 -7.36
C LEU A 103 5.68 -11.61 -8.25
N VAL A 104 4.60 -10.93 -7.88
CA VAL A 104 3.31 -10.99 -8.56
C VAL A 104 2.91 -9.58 -8.96
N LEU A 105 2.50 -9.41 -10.23
CA LEU A 105 1.97 -8.14 -10.73
C LEU A 105 0.69 -7.77 -9.97
N VAL A 106 0.61 -6.53 -9.52
CA VAL A 106 -0.58 -5.96 -8.89
C VAL A 106 -1.66 -5.76 -9.93
N GLN A 107 -2.84 -6.35 -9.71
CA GLN A 107 -3.96 -6.32 -10.65
C GLN A 107 -5.27 -5.84 -10.01
N SER A 108 -5.36 -5.78 -8.67
CA SER A 108 -6.57 -5.37 -7.96
C SER A 108 -6.36 -4.15 -7.06
N ILE A 109 -7.46 -3.49 -6.69
CA ILE A 109 -7.42 -2.38 -5.73
C ILE A 109 -6.97 -2.85 -4.35
N MET A 110 -7.34 -4.06 -3.93
CA MET A 110 -6.91 -4.61 -2.65
C MET A 110 -5.39 -4.83 -2.60
N GLU A 111 -4.78 -5.21 -3.73
CA GLU A 111 -3.32 -5.28 -3.84
C GLU A 111 -2.68 -3.88 -3.81
N ARG A 112 -3.32 -2.85 -4.38
CA ARG A 112 -2.89 -1.45 -4.21
C ARG A 112 -2.99 -0.97 -2.76
N VAL A 113 -4.03 -1.36 -2.02
CA VAL A 113 -4.13 -1.09 -0.57
C VAL A 113 -2.94 -1.70 0.19
N ILE A 114 -2.50 -2.91 -0.18
CA ILE A 114 -1.30 -3.53 0.41
C ILE A 114 -0.05 -2.69 0.11
N VAL A 115 0.13 -2.23 -1.13
CA VAL A 115 1.26 -1.37 -1.50
C VAL A 115 1.25 -0.08 -0.67
N PHE A 116 0.09 0.57 -0.55
CA PHE A 116 -0.11 1.75 0.30
C PHE A 116 0.27 1.46 1.77
N LEU A 117 -0.21 0.34 2.34
CA LEU A 117 0.10 -0.02 3.72
C LEU A 117 1.61 -0.22 3.94
N LEU A 118 2.29 -0.85 2.98
CA LEU A 118 3.72 -1.09 3.06
C LEU A 118 4.52 0.22 3.04
N SER A 119 4.17 1.18 2.19
CA SER A 119 4.89 2.46 2.08
C SER A 119 4.47 3.51 3.11
N GLN A 120 3.18 3.57 3.46
CA GLN A 120 2.59 4.66 4.23
C GLN A 120 2.17 4.29 5.64
N VAL A 121 2.15 3.02 6.04
CA VAL A 121 1.68 2.65 7.39
C VAL A 121 2.74 1.86 8.13
N ILE A 122 3.29 0.84 7.51
CA ILE A 122 4.13 -0.15 8.18
C ILE A 122 5.58 0.29 8.25
N GLU A 123 6.11 0.79 7.14
CA GLU A 123 7.49 1.27 7.09
C GLU A 123 7.60 2.77 7.44
N ARG A 124 6.50 3.42 7.83
CA ARG A 124 6.56 4.79 8.36
C ARG A 124 7.49 4.83 9.57
N SER A 125 8.58 5.58 9.46
CA SER A 125 9.42 5.91 10.61
C SER A 125 9.56 7.41 10.77
N SER A 126 9.51 7.88 12.00
CA SER A 126 9.74 9.28 12.36
C SER A 126 11.19 9.74 12.16
N GLN A 127 12.09 8.82 11.80
CA GLN A 127 13.53 9.06 11.64
C GLN A 127 14.00 9.04 10.18
N GLU A 128 13.16 8.61 9.23
CA GLU A 128 13.50 8.69 7.81
C GLU A 128 13.18 10.12 7.30
N GLU A 129 14.21 10.83 6.84
CA GLU A 129 14.09 12.21 6.30
C GLU A 129 13.24 12.27 5.02
N VAL A 130 13.09 11.16 4.30
CA VAL A 130 12.34 11.09 3.04
C VAL A 130 11.20 10.09 3.20
N MET A 131 9.99 10.61 3.16
CA MET A 131 8.77 9.82 3.10
C MET A 131 8.56 9.35 1.66
N PHE A 132 8.13 8.09 1.46
CA PHE A 132 7.69 7.65 0.15
C PHE A 132 6.47 8.47 -0.27
N SER A 133 6.50 8.99 -1.49
CA SER A 133 5.30 9.53 -2.16
C SER A 133 4.24 8.43 -2.32
N LEU A 134 2.98 8.85 -2.48
CA LEU A 134 1.94 7.90 -2.87
C LEU A 134 2.18 7.51 -4.32
N HIS A 135 2.05 6.23 -4.63
CA HIS A 135 2.26 5.78 -6.00
C HIS A 135 1.03 6.16 -6.84
N PRO A 136 1.18 6.74 -8.05
CA PRO A 136 0.08 6.95 -8.96
C PRO A 136 -0.66 5.64 -9.28
N CYS A 137 -1.97 5.72 -9.56
CA CYS A 137 -2.75 4.53 -9.94
C CYS A 137 -2.28 3.94 -11.28
N THR A 138 -1.65 4.77 -12.11
CA THR A 138 -1.16 4.45 -13.45
C THR A 138 0.18 3.70 -13.48
N GLU A 139 0.98 3.77 -12.41
CA GLU A 139 2.28 3.10 -12.36
C GLU A 139 2.11 1.60 -12.09
N SER A 140 2.82 0.75 -12.83
CA SER A 140 2.76 -0.68 -12.55
C SER A 140 3.55 -1.01 -11.28
N CYS A 141 3.11 -2.05 -10.57
CA CYS A 141 3.71 -2.48 -9.32
C CYS A 141 3.74 -4.00 -9.26
N LYS A 142 4.78 -4.58 -8.65
CA LYS A 142 4.77 -6.00 -8.26
C LYS A 142 4.91 -6.13 -6.74
N LEU A 143 4.04 -6.94 -6.15
CA LEU A 143 4.12 -7.35 -4.75
C LEU A 143 4.98 -8.60 -4.61
N LEU A 144 5.86 -8.62 -3.60
CA LEU A 144 6.60 -9.80 -3.21
C LEU A 144 5.85 -10.55 -2.10
N TRP A 145 5.41 -11.76 -2.42
CA TRP A 145 4.73 -12.67 -1.50
C TRP A 145 5.69 -13.75 -0.98
N THR A 146 5.86 -13.82 0.33
CA THR A 146 6.66 -14.86 1.01
C THR A 146 5.90 -15.34 2.24
N GLU A 147 5.85 -16.66 2.46
CA GLU A 147 5.17 -17.26 3.63
C GLU A 147 3.73 -16.72 3.83
N ASN A 148 2.95 -16.65 2.75
CA ASN A 148 1.56 -16.15 2.78
C ASN A 148 1.41 -14.68 3.23
N GLN A 149 2.49 -13.88 3.15
CA GLN A 149 2.50 -12.46 3.48
C GLN A 149 3.10 -11.64 2.34
N ALA A 150 2.57 -10.43 2.15
CA ALA A 150 3.25 -9.40 1.39
C ALA A 150 4.43 -8.87 2.22
N VAL A 151 5.63 -8.97 1.66
CA VAL A 151 6.88 -8.63 2.37
C VAL A 151 7.64 -7.46 1.76
N GLY A 152 7.20 -6.99 0.59
CA GLY A 152 7.78 -5.87 -0.11
C GLY A 152 7.11 -5.67 -1.46
N PHE A 153 7.53 -4.64 -2.17
CA PHE A 153 7.06 -4.35 -3.52
C PHE A 153 8.10 -3.55 -4.29
N TYR A 154 7.91 -3.45 -5.60
CA TYR A 154 8.55 -2.39 -6.38
C TYR A 154 7.58 -1.80 -7.42
N THR A 155 7.78 -0.54 -7.77
CA THR A 155 7.01 0.17 -8.80
C THR A 155 7.86 0.49 -10.03
N VAL A 156 7.20 0.63 -11.17
CA VAL A 156 7.83 0.94 -12.45
C VAL A 156 7.12 2.11 -13.11
N LYS A 157 7.92 3.07 -13.54
CA LYS A 157 7.51 4.11 -14.47
C LYS A 157 7.88 3.67 -15.88
N HIS A 158 6.87 3.60 -16.74
CA HIS A 158 7.05 3.04 -18.08
C HIS A 158 7.62 4.07 -19.05
N LYS A 159 8.47 3.61 -19.96
CA LYS A 159 8.89 4.41 -21.11
C LYS A 159 7.67 4.96 -21.85
N GLY A 160 7.65 6.26 -22.09
CA GLY A 160 6.56 6.98 -22.73
C GLY A 160 5.45 7.45 -21.80
N SER A 161 5.41 7.03 -20.52
CA SER A 161 4.44 7.56 -19.57
C SER A 161 4.80 9.00 -19.17
N LEU A 162 3.78 9.80 -18.84
CA LEU A 162 3.96 11.18 -18.39
C LEU A 162 4.74 11.22 -17.07
N CYS A 163 5.60 12.22 -16.91
CA CYS A 163 6.36 12.46 -15.70
C CYS A 163 5.51 13.02 -14.57
N ASP A 164 4.52 13.85 -14.93
CA ASP A 164 3.58 14.49 -14.03
C ASP A 164 2.32 14.90 -14.82
N SER A 165 1.27 15.34 -14.12
CA SER A 165 -0.03 15.69 -14.72
C SER A 165 -0.06 17.05 -15.42
N TRP A 166 0.97 17.89 -15.25
CA TRP A 166 0.97 19.29 -15.68
C TRP A 166 1.95 19.56 -16.83
N SER A 167 2.93 18.69 -17.03
CA SER A 167 3.94 18.78 -18.06
C SER A 167 3.69 17.77 -19.19
N SER A 168 4.29 18.04 -20.36
CA SER A 168 4.31 17.12 -21.49
C SER A 168 5.57 16.24 -21.50
N TYR A 169 6.33 16.21 -20.40
CA TYR A 169 7.52 15.37 -20.31
C TYR A 169 7.12 13.92 -20.10
N CYS A 170 7.81 13.02 -20.80
CA CYS A 170 7.63 11.58 -20.65
C CYS A 170 8.96 10.91 -20.30
N TYR A 171 8.88 9.78 -19.60
CA TYR A 171 10.05 8.93 -19.34
C TYR A 171 10.61 8.37 -20.65
N LEU A 172 11.91 8.54 -20.87
CA LEU A 172 12.59 8.07 -22.09
C LEU A 172 12.99 6.59 -22.03
N LEU A 173 12.88 5.96 -20.87
CA LEU A 173 13.26 4.58 -20.59
C LEU A 173 12.46 4.06 -19.38
N PRO A 174 12.33 2.73 -19.19
CA PRO A 174 11.69 2.18 -17.99
C PRO A 174 12.51 2.48 -16.74
N VAL A 175 11.84 2.97 -15.69
CA VAL A 175 12.50 3.37 -14.44
C VAL A 175 11.97 2.51 -13.29
N LEU A 176 12.89 1.90 -12.55
CA LEU A 176 12.61 1.31 -11.25
C LEU A 176 12.45 2.46 -10.25
N ASP A 177 11.21 2.73 -9.86
CA ASP A 177 10.90 3.95 -9.14
C ASP A 177 11.01 3.77 -7.63
N THR A 178 10.18 2.91 -7.05
CA THR A 178 10.23 2.60 -5.63
C THR A 178 10.54 1.13 -5.43
N VAL A 179 11.43 0.83 -4.48
CA VAL A 179 11.73 -0.53 -4.03
C VAL A 179 11.64 -0.55 -2.52
N LEU A 180 10.81 -1.43 -1.97
CA LEU A 180 10.61 -1.54 -0.54
C LEU A 180 10.60 -3.01 -0.11
N VAL A 181 11.38 -3.31 0.93
CA VAL A 181 11.34 -4.58 1.65
C VAL A 181 11.10 -4.28 3.12
N ARG A 182 10.07 -4.91 3.70
CA ARG A 182 9.73 -4.75 5.12
C ARG A 182 10.94 -4.98 6.01
N ARG A 183 11.14 -4.16 7.03
CA ARG A 183 12.30 -4.23 7.96
C ARG A 183 12.60 -5.64 8.45
N SER A 184 11.59 -6.39 8.87
CA SER A 184 11.72 -7.77 9.38
C SER A 184 12.16 -8.81 8.34
N TRP A 185 12.10 -8.45 7.05
CA TRP A 185 12.44 -9.29 5.90
C TRP A 185 13.68 -8.82 5.13
N ARG A 186 14.31 -7.72 5.55
CA ARG A 186 15.55 -7.21 4.94
C ARG A 186 16.72 -8.19 5.15
N ARG A 187 17.79 -8.01 4.35
CA ARG A 187 19.02 -8.84 4.36
C ARG A 187 18.82 -10.32 4.00
N ARG A 188 17.77 -10.63 3.23
CA ARG A 188 17.45 -11.97 2.73
C ARG A 188 17.53 -12.11 1.20
N GLY A 189 18.14 -11.13 0.51
CA GLY A 189 18.28 -11.12 -0.95
C GLY A 189 17.06 -10.63 -1.75
N PHE A 190 15.97 -10.21 -1.09
CA PHE A 190 14.75 -9.80 -1.80
C PHE A 190 14.90 -8.54 -2.66
N GLY A 191 15.68 -7.55 -2.22
CA GLY A 191 15.93 -6.35 -3.03
C GLY A 191 16.68 -6.69 -4.32
N LEU A 192 17.67 -7.58 -4.25
CA LEU A 192 18.37 -8.08 -5.43
C LEU A 192 17.43 -8.84 -6.37
N ARG A 193 16.57 -9.70 -5.81
CA ARG A 193 15.57 -10.43 -6.59
C ARG A 193 14.59 -9.49 -7.33
N MET A 194 14.16 -8.40 -6.69
CA MET A 194 13.33 -7.38 -7.34
C MET A 194 14.07 -6.69 -8.48
N LEU A 195 15.35 -6.37 -8.29
CA LEU A 195 16.18 -5.77 -9.33
C LEU A 195 16.39 -6.72 -10.52
N GLU A 196 16.70 -8.00 -10.26
CA GLU A 196 16.84 -9.03 -11.29
C GLU A 196 15.55 -9.21 -12.10
N ASP A 197 14.40 -9.25 -11.43
CA ASP A 197 13.08 -9.36 -12.06
C ASP A 197 12.73 -8.12 -12.89
N PHE A 198 13.06 -6.92 -12.41
CA PHE A 198 12.92 -5.68 -13.18
C PHE A 198 13.78 -5.70 -14.44
N CYS A 199 15.08 -5.99 -14.32
CA CYS A 199 15.99 -6.06 -15.46
C CYS A 199 15.55 -7.10 -16.50
N SER A 200 15.08 -8.27 -16.02
CA SER A 200 14.58 -9.34 -16.90
C SER A 200 13.31 -8.94 -17.63
N SER A 201 12.42 -8.19 -16.96
CA SER A 201 11.16 -7.69 -17.54
C SER A 201 11.38 -6.70 -18.69
N PHE A 202 12.55 -6.05 -18.75
CA PHE A 202 12.92 -5.06 -19.77
C PHE A 202 14.20 -5.44 -20.52
N SER A 203 14.39 -6.74 -20.78
CA SER A 203 15.61 -7.29 -21.40
C SER A 203 15.94 -6.77 -22.80
N THR A 204 14.99 -6.13 -23.49
CA THR A 204 15.20 -5.52 -24.82
C THR A 204 15.68 -4.07 -24.76
N GLU A 205 15.62 -3.42 -23.60
CA GLU A 205 16.06 -2.03 -23.44
C GLU A 205 17.58 -1.98 -23.22
N GLU A 206 18.25 -1.05 -23.90
CA GLU A 206 19.69 -0.83 -23.74
C GLU A 206 20.03 -0.18 -22.39
N PHE A 207 19.15 0.69 -21.91
CA PHE A 207 19.30 1.43 -20.66
C PHE A 207 18.06 1.30 -19.79
N LEU A 208 18.29 1.12 -18.49
CA LEU A 208 17.26 1.13 -17.46
C LEU A 208 17.54 2.23 -16.45
N GLY A 209 16.48 2.77 -15.89
CA GLY A 209 16.53 3.89 -14.96
C GLY A 209 16.27 3.45 -13.55
N VAL A 210 16.78 4.22 -12.60
CA VAL A 210 16.43 4.10 -11.19
C VAL A 210 16.13 5.50 -10.66
N SER A 211 15.01 5.65 -9.96
CA SER A 211 14.64 6.94 -9.37
C SER A 211 15.56 7.29 -8.18
N SER A 212 15.69 8.60 -7.93
CA SER A 212 16.43 9.18 -6.82
C SER A 212 15.43 9.92 -5.90
N PRO A 213 15.66 9.98 -4.57
CA PRO A 213 16.84 9.52 -3.82
C PRO A 213 16.88 8.01 -3.59
N LEU A 214 18.10 7.46 -3.54
CA LEU A 214 18.33 6.08 -3.11
C LEU A 214 18.57 6.02 -1.60
N SER A 215 17.90 5.08 -0.93
CA SER A 215 18.18 4.83 0.49
C SER A 215 19.61 4.32 0.68
N SER A 216 20.23 4.62 1.82
CA SER A 216 21.57 4.11 2.18
C SER A 216 21.66 2.58 2.10
N SER A 217 20.56 1.88 2.38
CA SER A 217 20.46 0.42 2.29
C SER A 217 20.51 -0.13 0.85
N MET A 218 20.23 0.70 -0.16
CA MET A 218 20.36 0.33 -1.57
C MET A 218 21.74 0.63 -2.14
N VAL A 219 22.48 1.56 -1.52
CA VAL A 219 23.82 1.99 -1.98
C VAL A 219 24.94 1.17 -1.31
N ALA A 220 24.66 0.54 -0.16
CA ALA A 220 25.63 -0.21 0.66
C ALA A 220 25.71 -1.70 0.33
#